data_AF-A0A967IVY4-F1
#
_entry.id   AF-A0A967IVY4-F1
#
_cell.length_a   1.000
_cell.length_b   1.000
_cell.length_c   1.000
_cell.angle_alpha   90.00
_cell.angle_beta   90.00
_cell.angle_gamma   90.00
#
_symmetry.space_group_name_H-M   'P 1'
#
loop_
_entity.id
_entity.type
_entity.pdbx_description
1 polymer ?
#
loop_
_entity_poly.entity_id
_entity_poly.type
_entity_poly.pdbx_seq_one_letter_code
_entity_poly.pdbx_strand_id
1 'polypeptide(L)'
;MELLVAVAIAAILALSMGAIVSRALEARAEAQARNTLNREAQFALERMLAAVRAGRLLLPLPENPSTGHSEAVRDVLAVSLDPTLDRDGDGFADANNDRDFFDADGDTVKDPGERERVNEDPGRDNNKDGCPGICGVDDDGDGLVDEGSSRDDDEDGLDDEDPRDASDNDGDGAVDEDTDGDTNADGQPGVAGVDDDEDGATDEGNSDDDDEDGATDEDWLDVVVYRLDGDALVERSPNLGAADGSDYSERVIAAGVTLFQVERLPRAPGERATRVDITLELTDAEARVVNLQTRVRSGGGP
;
A
#
# COMPACT_ATOMS: atom_id res chain seq x y z
N MET A 1 -31.79 -25.31 -66.70
CA MET A 1 -30.92 -24.12 -66.56
C MET A 1 -31.32 -23.28 -65.37
N GLU A 2 -32.60 -22.91 -65.18
CA GLU A 2 -33.04 -22.12 -64.00
C GLU A 2 -32.71 -22.76 -62.64
N LEU A 3 -32.89 -24.07 -62.49
CA LEU A 3 -32.67 -24.75 -61.20
C LEU A 3 -31.19 -24.74 -60.78
N LEU A 4 -30.26 -24.75 -61.75
CA LEU A 4 -28.82 -24.65 -61.51
C LEU A 4 -28.42 -23.23 -61.08
N VAL A 5 -29.05 -22.21 -61.68
CA VAL A 5 -28.81 -20.80 -61.34
C VAL A 5 -29.34 -20.48 -59.94
N ALA A 6 -30.53 -20.99 -59.58
CA ALA A 6 -31.11 -20.79 -58.25
C ALA A 6 -30.25 -21.42 -57.13
N VAL A 7 -29.73 -22.63 -57.34
CA VAL A 7 -28.85 -23.31 -56.38
C VAL A 7 -27.51 -22.59 -56.23
N ALA A 8 -26.94 -22.09 -57.33
CA ALA A 8 -25.70 -21.32 -57.28
C ALA A 8 -25.84 -20.02 -56.48
N ILE A 9 -26.94 -19.29 -56.66
CA ILE A 9 -27.22 -18.05 -55.90
C ILE A 9 -27.44 -18.37 -54.41
N ALA A 10 -28.18 -19.43 -54.09
CA ALA A 10 -28.40 -19.86 -52.70
C ALA A 10 -27.09 -20.26 -52.01
N ALA A 11 -26.19 -20.96 -52.69
CA ALA A 11 -24.88 -21.33 -52.16
C ALA A 11 -23.98 -20.11 -51.88
N ILE A 12 -23.98 -19.12 -52.78
CA ILE A 12 -23.22 -17.87 -52.60
C ILE A 12 -23.77 -17.06 -51.41
N LEU A 13 -25.10 -16.98 -51.27
CA LEU A 13 -25.74 -16.31 -50.13
C LEU A 13 -25.45 -17.02 -48.80
N ALA A 14 -25.49 -18.35 -48.77
CA ALA A 14 -25.16 -19.12 -47.57
C ALA A 14 -23.69 -18.93 -47.16
N LEU A 15 -22.77 -18.91 -48.13
CA LEU A 15 -21.34 -18.65 -47.89
C LEU A 15 -21.09 -17.21 -47.40
N SER A 16 -21.75 -16.21 -48.00
CA SER A 16 -21.59 -14.82 -47.59
C SER A 16 -22.17 -14.56 -46.20
N MET A 17 -23.33 -15.14 -45.88
CA MET A 17 -23.91 -15.08 -44.53
C MET A 17 -23.02 -15.78 -43.51
N GLY A 18 -22.46 -16.96 -43.83
CA GLY A 18 -21.53 -17.66 -42.95
C GLY A 18 -20.27 -16.85 -42.63
N ALA A 19 -19.70 -16.17 -43.62
CA ALA A 19 -18.55 -15.28 -43.43
C ALA A 19 -18.89 -14.05 -42.57
N ILE A 20 -20.08 -13.46 -42.74
CA ILE A 20 -20.53 -12.32 -41.93
C ILE A 20 -20.76 -12.73 -40.47
N VAL A 21 -21.42 -13.87 -40.24
CA VAL A 21 -21.66 -14.39 -38.89
C VAL A 21 -20.35 -14.72 -38.19
N SER A 22 -19.40 -15.34 -38.89
CA SER A 22 -18.08 -15.68 -38.32
C SER A 22 -17.33 -14.41 -37.89
N ARG A 23 -17.27 -13.39 -38.76
CA ARG A 23 -16.67 -12.08 -38.42
C ARG A 23 -17.39 -11.39 -37.26
N ALA A 24 -18.71 -11.50 -37.17
CA ALA A 24 -19.47 -10.91 -36.08
C ALA A 24 -19.19 -11.63 -34.74
N LEU A 25 -19.01 -12.95 -34.76
CA LEU A 25 -18.64 -13.73 -33.58
C LEU A 25 -17.19 -13.44 -33.14
N GLU A 26 -16.26 -13.35 -34.09
CA GLU A 26 -14.86 -12.96 -33.84
C GLU A 26 -14.79 -11.55 -33.22
N ALA A 27 -15.47 -10.57 -33.83
CA ALA A 27 -15.54 -9.21 -33.31
C ALA A 27 -16.17 -9.15 -31.91
N ARG A 28 -17.17 -9.99 -31.65
CA ARG A 28 -17.78 -10.10 -30.31
C ARG A 28 -16.80 -10.71 -29.30
N ALA A 29 -16.11 -11.79 -29.66
CA ALA A 29 -15.13 -12.44 -28.78
C ALA A 29 -13.97 -11.48 -28.46
N GLU A 30 -13.48 -10.75 -29.46
CA GLU A 30 -12.44 -9.72 -29.28
C GLU A 30 -12.91 -8.59 -28.36
N ALA A 31 -14.14 -8.09 -28.56
CA ALA A 31 -14.72 -7.08 -27.68
C ALA A 31 -14.89 -7.59 -26.24
N GLN A 32 -15.32 -8.84 -26.06
CA GLN A 32 -15.46 -9.46 -24.73
C GLN A 32 -14.11 -9.62 -24.03
N ALA A 33 -13.07 -10.03 -24.76
CA ALA A 33 -11.74 -10.19 -24.20
C ALA A 33 -11.12 -8.84 -23.79
N ARG A 34 -11.20 -7.82 -24.66
CA ARG A 34 -10.79 -6.44 -24.32
C ARG A 34 -11.52 -5.89 -23.11
N ASN A 35 -12.83 -6.13 -23.00
CA ASN A 35 -13.61 -5.69 -21.84
C ASN A 35 -13.24 -6.44 -20.56
N THR A 36 -12.72 -7.67 -20.66
CA THR A 36 -12.26 -8.42 -19.50
C THR A 36 -10.92 -7.90 -19.02
N LEU A 37 -9.96 -7.73 -19.94
CA LEU A 37 -8.65 -7.14 -19.66
C LEU A 37 -8.76 -5.73 -19.05
N ASN A 38 -9.63 -4.87 -19.61
CA ASN A 38 -9.85 -3.53 -19.04
C ASN A 38 -10.47 -3.58 -17.64
N ARG A 39 -11.40 -4.51 -17.38
CA ARG A 39 -12.02 -4.64 -16.05
C ARG A 39 -11.03 -5.16 -15.02
N GLU A 40 -10.16 -6.07 -15.41
CA GLU A 40 -9.09 -6.60 -14.55
C GLU A 40 -8.07 -5.52 -14.20
N ALA A 41 -7.58 -4.78 -15.20
CA ALA A 41 -6.68 -3.65 -14.98
C ALA A 41 -7.31 -2.57 -14.07
N GLN A 42 -8.59 -2.23 -14.30
CA GLN A 42 -9.32 -1.27 -13.49
C GLN A 42 -9.53 -1.77 -12.06
N PHE A 43 -9.89 -3.03 -11.89
CA PHE A 43 -10.07 -3.62 -10.56
C PHE A 43 -8.77 -3.57 -9.75
N ALA A 44 -7.65 -4.00 -10.33
CA ALA A 44 -6.35 -3.95 -9.66
C ALA A 44 -5.95 -2.51 -9.29
N LEU A 45 -6.11 -1.57 -10.22
CA LEU A 45 -5.81 -0.17 -9.97
C LEU A 45 -6.71 0.45 -8.89
N GLU A 46 -8.01 0.14 -8.91
CA GLU A 46 -8.96 0.62 -7.90
C GLU A 46 -8.62 0.10 -6.50
N ARG A 47 -8.13 -1.14 -6.37
CA ARG A 47 -7.66 -1.68 -5.09
C ARG A 47 -6.44 -0.93 -4.55
N MET A 48 -5.41 -0.77 -5.38
CA MET A 48 -4.20 -0.01 -5.01
C MET A 48 -4.56 1.44 -4.63
N LEU A 49 -5.42 2.08 -5.42
CA LEU A 49 -5.88 3.45 -5.14
C LEU A 49 -6.69 3.57 -3.85
N ALA A 50 -7.47 2.56 -3.49
CA ALA A 50 -8.21 2.56 -2.23
C ALA A 50 -7.24 2.46 -1.04
N ALA A 51 -6.27 1.54 -1.12
CA ALA A 51 -5.26 1.36 -0.09
C ALA A 51 -4.42 2.63 0.11
N VAL A 52 -3.90 3.23 -0.96
CA VAL A 52 -3.13 4.49 -0.86
C VAL A 52 -3.95 5.64 -0.29
N ARG A 53 -5.25 5.71 -0.58
CA ARG A 53 -6.11 6.80 -0.07
C ARG A 53 -6.51 6.65 1.38
N ALA A 54 -6.35 5.46 1.95
CA ALA A 54 -6.71 5.18 3.33
C ALA A 54 -5.47 5.13 4.23
N GLY A 55 -4.44 4.41 3.81
CA GLY A 55 -3.22 4.20 4.58
C GLY A 55 -2.15 5.27 4.41
N ARG A 56 -1.15 5.20 5.29
CA ARG A 56 0.16 5.86 5.19
C ARG A 56 0.95 5.19 4.05
N LEU A 57 1.73 5.96 3.30
CA LEU A 57 2.62 5.41 2.28
C LEU A 57 3.92 4.98 2.95
N LEU A 58 4.34 3.73 2.73
CA LEU A 58 5.64 3.20 3.13
C LEU A 58 6.56 3.19 1.90
N LEU A 59 6.20 2.40 0.87
CA LEU A 59 6.93 2.36 -0.41
C LEU A 59 6.10 2.90 -1.57
N PRO A 60 6.71 3.61 -2.54
CA PRO A 60 8.14 3.94 -2.64
C PRO A 60 8.59 5.00 -1.64
N LEU A 61 9.87 4.92 -1.26
CA LEU A 61 10.61 5.87 -0.44
C LEU A 61 10.84 7.21 -1.18
N PRO A 62 11.29 8.30 -0.52
CA PRO A 62 11.85 9.46 -1.21
C PRO A 62 13.04 9.09 -2.10
N GLU A 63 13.55 10.07 -2.84
CA GLU A 63 14.75 9.84 -3.62
C GLU A 63 15.97 10.13 -2.73
N ASN A 64 16.76 9.11 -2.41
CA ASN A 64 18.07 9.28 -1.81
C ASN A 64 19.17 9.35 -2.89
N PRO A 65 19.85 10.51 -3.07
CA PRO A 65 20.89 10.64 -4.09
C PRO A 65 22.16 9.83 -3.79
N SER A 66 22.27 9.19 -2.62
CA SER A 66 23.48 8.55 -2.12
C SER A 66 23.60 7.06 -2.54
N THR A 67 22.49 6.35 -2.67
CA THR A 67 22.40 4.90 -2.97
C THR A 67 22.72 4.54 -4.42
N GLY A 68 22.81 5.55 -5.30
CA GLY A 68 23.23 5.38 -6.70
C GLY A 68 22.20 4.68 -7.59
N HIS A 69 21.01 4.41 -7.06
CA HIS A 69 19.80 4.00 -7.76
C HIS A 69 18.65 4.94 -7.35
N SER A 70 17.40 4.63 -7.72
CA SER A 70 16.25 5.49 -7.41
C SER A 70 15.27 4.68 -6.57
N GLU A 71 15.17 5.04 -5.31
CA GLU A 71 14.20 4.51 -4.36
C GLU A 71 12.80 5.09 -4.56
N ALA A 72 12.71 6.29 -5.16
CA ALA A 72 11.44 6.92 -5.47
C ALA A 72 10.65 6.21 -6.57
N VAL A 73 11.26 5.29 -7.33
CA VAL A 73 10.63 4.55 -8.42
C VAL A 73 10.79 3.05 -8.22
N ARG A 74 9.71 2.38 -7.83
CA ARG A 74 9.70 0.94 -7.52
C ARG A 74 8.64 0.19 -8.33
N ASP A 75 8.80 -1.11 -8.44
CA ASP A 75 7.76 -2.06 -8.88
C ASP A 75 7.03 -2.69 -7.68
N VAL A 76 7.12 -2.02 -6.52
CA VAL A 76 6.43 -2.35 -5.27
C VAL A 76 5.67 -1.11 -4.78
N LEU A 77 4.53 -1.35 -4.15
CA LEU A 77 3.75 -0.35 -3.42
C LEU A 77 3.40 -0.93 -2.05
N ALA A 78 3.81 -0.26 -0.98
CA ALA A 78 3.46 -0.64 0.38
C ALA A 78 2.77 0.51 1.09
N VAL A 79 1.67 0.21 1.76
CA VAL A 79 0.88 1.18 2.52
C VAL A 79 0.36 0.54 3.79
N SER A 80 0.12 1.33 4.84
CA SER A 80 -0.56 0.82 6.03
C SER A 80 -1.99 0.42 5.70
N LEU A 81 -2.55 -0.47 6.50
CA LEU A 81 -3.94 -0.89 6.43
C LEU A 81 -4.84 0.32 6.68
N ASP A 82 -6.05 0.28 6.12
CA ASP A 82 -7.03 1.34 6.37
C ASP A 82 -7.36 1.36 7.88
N PRO A 83 -7.09 2.46 8.60
CA PRO A 83 -7.25 2.52 10.06
C PRO A 83 -8.71 2.49 10.50
N THR A 84 -9.66 2.47 9.56
CA THR A 84 -11.10 2.36 9.84
C THR A 84 -11.70 1.03 9.39
N LEU A 85 -10.88 0.14 8.83
CA LEU A 85 -11.35 -1.13 8.29
C LEU A 85 -11.56 -2.13 9.41
N ASP A 86 -12.81 -2.56 9.59
CA ASP A 86 -13.21 -3.64 10.48
C ASP A 86 -13.80 -4.79 9.62
N ARG A 87 -12.98 -5.81 9.31
CA ARG A 87 -13.37 -6.93 8.44
C ARG A 87 -14.22 -7.96 9.17
N ASP A 88 -14.05 -8.12 10.48
CA ASP A 88 -14.71 -9.18 11.26
C ASP A 88 -15.94 -8.71 12.06
N GLY A 89 -16.14 -7.40 12.15
CA GLY A 89 -17.29 -6.74 12.74
C GLY A 89 -17.26 -6.75 14.26
N ASP A 90 -16.08 -6.87 14.88
CA ASP A 90 -15.96 -6.94 16.33
C ASP A 90 -15.97 -5.57 17.03
N GLY A 91 -15.93 -4.49 16.25
CA GLY A 91 -16.06 -3.12 16.72
C GLY A 91 -14.73 -2.40 16.95
N PHE A 92 -13.60 -3.03 16.62
CA PHE A 92 -12.29 -2.40 16.48
C PHE A 92 -11.83 -2.50 15.01
N ALA A 93 -11.06 -1.52 14.56
CA ALA A 93 -10.38 -1.60 13.29
C ALA A 93 -9.38 -2.75 13.34
N ASP A 94 -9.24 -3.48 12.24
CA ASP A 94 -8.29 -4.58 12.12
C ASP A 94 -6.84 -4.09 12.24
N ALA A 95 -6.60 -2.78 12.06
CA ALA A 95 -5.30 -2.13 12.16
C ALA A 95 -4.98 -1.63 13.58
N ASN A 96 -5.89 -1.80 14.54
CA ASN A 96 -5.65 -1.56 15.97
C ASN A 96 -5.39 -2.94 16.61
N ASN A 97 -4.12 -3.28 16.80
CA ASN A 97 -3.73 -4.64 17.17
C ASN A 97 -3.78 -4.90 18.70
N ASP A 98 -3.80 -3.86 19.53
CA ASP A 98 -3.79 -3.92 21.00
C ASP A 98 -5.15 -3.61 21.64
N ARG A 99 -6.08 -3.08 20.85
CA ARG A 99 -7.50 -2.76 21.12
C ARG A 99 -7.71 -1.66 22.12
N ASP A 100 -6.83 -0.69 22.09
CA ASP A 100 -6.92 0.51 22.88
C ASP A 100 -7.95 1.51 22.28
N PHE A 101 -8.27 2.56 23.03
CA PHE A 101 -9.20 3.61 22.60
C PHE A 101 -9.18 4.77 23.60
N PHE A 102 -9.69 5.93 23.16
CA PHE A 102 -9.92 7.07 24.04
C PHE A 102 -11.12 6.85 24.97
N ASP A 103 -10.87 6.42 26.20
CA ASP A 103 -11.87 6.20 27.26
C ASP A 103 -12.26 7.52 27.95
N ALA A 104 -13.31 8.17 27.44
CA ALA A 104 -13.68 9.50 27.88
C ALA A 104 -14.34 9.52 29.28
N ASP A 105 -14.85 8.39 29.77
CA ASP A 105 -15.55 8.29 31.06
C ASP A 105 -14.85 7.43 32.13
N GLY A 106 -13.74 6.78 31.74
CA GLY A 106 -12.83 6.04 32.61
C GLY A 106 -13.38 4.69 33.06
N ASP A 107 -14.30 4.09 32.29
CA ASP A 107 -14.96 2.83 32.63
C ASP A 107 -14.32 1.58 32.01
N THR A 108 -13.26 1.76 31.20
CA THR A 108 -12.49 0.74 30.48
C THR A 108 -13.30 -0.05 29.43
N VAL A 109 -14.43 0.50 28.98
CA VAL A 109 -15.29 -0.10 27.95
C VAL A 109 -15.54 0.89 26.83
N LYS A 110 -15.14 0.52 25.62
CA LYS A 110 -15.33 1.38 24.45
C LYS A 110 -16.80 1.71 24.21
N ASP A 111 -17.10 3.00 24.26
CA ASP A 111 -18.40 3.58 24.11
C ASP A 111 -18.67 4.03 22.66
N PRO A 112 -19.94 4.07 22.19
CA PRO A 112 -20.23 4.47 20.82
C PRO A 112 -19.81 5.91 20.50
N GLY A 113 -18.77 6.05 19.67
CA GLY A 113 -18.26 7.35 19.21
C GLY A 113 -16.95 7.76 19.86
N GLU A 114 -16.41 6.94 20.76
CA GLU A 114 -15.00 7.03 21.18
C GLU A 114 -14.09 6.68 20.01
N ARG A 115 -13.01 7.45 19.90
CA ARG A 115 -11.99 7.26 18.87
C ARG A 115 -11.13 6.08 19.30
N GLU A 116 -10.89 5.17 18.37
CA GLU A 116 -9.78 4.22 18.50
C GLU A 116 -8.50 5.01 18.32
N ARG A 117 -7.50 4.66 19.10
CA ARG A 117 -6.15 5.00 18.74
C ARG A 117 -5.69 3.86 17.79
N VAL A 118 -5.08 4.21 16.65
CA VAL A 118 -4.75 3.23 15.60
C VAL A 118 -3.45 3.62 14.91
N ASN A 119 -2.54 2.68 14.78
CA ASN A 119 -1.19 2.86 14.23
C ASN A 119 -0.40 3.97 14.95
N GLU A 120 -0.61 4.17 16.25
CA GLU A 120 0.29 4.99 17.09
C GLU A 120 1.29 4.12 17.85
N ASP A 121 2.34 4.75 18.35
CA ASP A 121 3.44 4.08 19.03
C ASP A 121 4.01 2.83 18.33
N PRO A 122 4.34 2.90 17.01
CA PRO A 122 5.04 1.79 16.38
C PRO A 122 6.46 1.72 16.95
N GLY A 123 6.80 0.60 17.55
CA GLY A 123 8.18 0.38 17.98
C GLY A 123 9.16 0.33 16.80
N ARG A 124 10.45 0.26 17.10
CA ARG A 124 11.55 0.29 16.10
C ARG A 124 11.39 -0.65 14.91
N ASP A 125 10.80 -1.83 15.13
CA ASP A 125 10.33 -2.71 14.05
C ASP A 125 8.89 -2.31 13.75
N ASN A 126 8.73 -1.28 12.91
CA ASN A 126 7.49 -0.52 12.79
C ASN A 126 6.30 -1.36 12.32
N ASN A 127 6.54 -2.47 11.64
CA ASN A 127 5.53 -3.40 11.16
C ASN A 127 5.53 -4.73 11.94
N LYS A 128 6.48 -4.91 12.86
CA LYS A 128 6.66 -6.07 13.73
C LYS A 128 6.83 -7.38 12.97
N ASP A 129 7.49 -7.37 11.83
CA ASP A 129 7.71 -8.60 11.05
C ASP A 129 9.08 -9.25 11.32
N GLY A 130 9.97 -8.56 12.02
CA GLY A 130 11.28 -9.03 12.44
C GLY A 130 12.35 -9.04 11.34
N CYS A 131 12.07 -8.43 10.18
CA CYS A 131 13.04 -8.16 9.12
C CYS A 131 13.53 -6.70 9.16
N PRO A 132 14.63 -6.39 8.48
CA PRO A 132 14.85 -5.05 7.91
C PRO A 132 13.69 -4.74 6.95
N GLY A 133 13.27 -3.48 6.94
CA GLY A 133 12.11 -2.99 6.18
C GLY A 133 10.89 -3.90 6.21
N ILE A 134 10.42 -4.29 5.03
CA ILE A 134 9.24 -5.11 4.85
C ILE A 134 9.68 -6.52 4.45
N CYS A 135 9.51 -7.52 5.34
CA CYS A 135 9.93 -8.90 5.10
C CYS A 135 9.62 -9.40 3.67
N GLY A 136 10.66 -9.83 2.95
CA GLY A 136 10.62 -10.39 1.61
C GLY A 136 10.38 -9.38 0.50
N VAL A 137 10.59 -8.09 0.77
CA VAL A 137 10.58 -6.98 -0.18
C VAL A 137 12.02 -6.46 -0.34
N ASP A 138 12.29 -5.86 -1.50
CA ASP A 138 13.49 -5.08 -1.80
C ASP A 138 13.03 -3.64 -1.57
N ASP A 139 13.24 -3.09 -0.38
CA ASP A 139 12.62 -1.83 0.01
C ASP A 139 13.30 -0.65 -0.72
N ASP A 140 14.64 -0.62 -0.73
CA ASP A 140 15.46 0.44 -1.36
C ASP A 140 15.52 0.34 -2.91
N GLY A 141 15.57 -0.87 -3.45
CA GLY A 141 15.71 -1.11 -4.87
C GLY A 141 17.09 -1.37 -5.42
N ASP A 142 18.03 -1.75 -4.59
CA ASP A 142 19.35 -2.20 -5.02
C ASP A 142 19.30 -3.61 -5.65
N GLY A 143 18.21 -4.34 -5.41
CA GLY A 143 17.94 -5.68 -5.91
C GLY A 143 18.34 -6.82 -4.96
N LEU A 144 18.70 -6.50 -3.72
CA LEU A 144 18.74 -7.40 -2.58
C LEU A 144 17.39 -7.34 -1.85
N VAL A 145 17.25 -8.14 -0.79
CA VAL A 145 15.98 -8.38 -0.08
C VAL A 145 16.37 -8.76 1.34
N ASP A 146 15.78 -8.09 2.34
CA ASP A 146 16.00 -8.32 3.76
C ASP A 146 17.49 -8.15 4.18
N GLU A 147 18.19 -7.15 3.64
CA GLU A 147 19.56 -6.79 4.05
C GLU A 147 19.58 -5.80 5.21
N GLY A 148 20.72 -5.73 5.91
CA GLY A 148 20.84 -4.83 7.05
C GLY A 148 20.40 -5.43 8.36
N SER A 149 19.91 -4.57 9.24
CA SER A 149 19.48 -4.90 10.60
C SER A 149 17.99 -4.57 10.75
N SER A 150 17.29 -5.09 11.75
CA SER A 150 15.86 -4.77 11.98
C SER A 150 15.64 -3.33 12.50
N ARG A 151 16.54 -2.42 12.16
CA ARG A 151 16.60 -0.99 12.52
C ARG A 151 16.96 -0.13 11.29
N ASP A 152 17.07 -0.80 10.14
CA ASP A 152 17.38 -0.32 8.81
C ASP A 152 16.07 -0.61 8.04
N ASP A 153 15.02 0.14 8.38
CA ASP A 153 13.65 -0.13 7.92
C ASP A 153 13.36 0.37 6.50
N ASP A 154 14.34 1.00 5.87
CA ASP A 154 14.35 1.37 4.46
C ASP A 154 15.44 0.65 3.63
N GLU A 155 16.27 -0.19 4.28
CA GLU A 155 17.33 -1.05 3.72
C GLU A 155 18.52 -0.31 3.06
N ASP A 156 18.73 0.97 3.38
CA ASP A 156 19.81 1.78 2.79
C ASP A 156 21.21 1.50 3.37
N GLY A 157 21.26 0.74 4.49
CA GLY A 157 22.48 0.29 5.16
C GLY A 157 22.92 1.14 6.35
N LEU A 158 22.08 2.05 6.80
CA LEU A 158 22.22 2.80 8.04
C LEU A 158 21.16 2.31 9.08
N ASP A 159 21.30 2.67 10.36
CA ASP A 159 20.35 2.25 11.41
C ASP A 159 19.83 3.49 12.18
N ASP A 160 18.51 3.63 12.35
CA ASP A 160 17.82 4.65 13.16
C ASP A 160 18.17 6.13 12.79
N GLU A 161 17.95 6.60 11.54
CA GLU A 161 18.47 7.91 11.09
C GLU A 161 17.62 9.14 11.41
N ASP A 162 16.29 9.06 11.30
CA ASP A 162 15.45 10.24 11.15
C ASP A 162 14.23 10.31 12.11
N PRO A 163 14.39 10.93 13.30
CA PRO A 163 13.26 11.30 14.17
C PRO A 163 12.28 12.24 13.45
N ARG A 164 10.98 12.31 13.84
CA ARG A 164 10.00 13.30 13.30
C ARG A 164 10.29 14.74 13.74
N ASP A 165 11.45 15.29 13.35
CA ASP A 165 11.82 16.69 13.58
C ASP A 165 11.69 17.57 12.32
N ALA A 166 11.18 16.99 11.23
CA ALA A 166 11.06 17.55 9.90
C ALA A 166 12.41 17.93 9.26
N SER A 167 13.49 17.29 9.69
CA SER A 167 14.84 17.43 9.16
C SER A 167 15.37 16.08 8.68
N ASP A 168 16.13 16.18 7.60
CA ASP A 168 16.96 15.14 7.00
C ASP A 168 18.27 15.12 7.83
N ASN A 169 18.31 14.29 8.88
CA ASN A 169 19.33 14.37 9.93
C ASN A 169 20.65 13.73 9.53
N ASP A 170 20.63 12.86 8.54
CA ASP A 170 21.77 12.11 8.05
C ASP A 170 22.19 12.55 6.62
N GLY A 171 21.34 13.29 5.91
CA GLY A 171 21.64 14.01 4.67
C GLY A 171 21.35 13.21 3.40
N ASP A 172 20.50 12.21 3.49
CA ASP A 172 20.16 11.27 2.45
C ASP A 172 19.01 11.80 1.56
N GLY A 173 18.26 12.80 2.02
CA GLY A 173 17.17 13.47 1.29
C GLY A 173 15.77 12.95 1.64
N ALA A 174 15.71 11.97 2.51
CA ALA A 174 14.58 11.49 3.27
C ALA A 174 14.42 12.39 4.53
N VAL A 175 13.22 12.46 5.09
CA VAL A 175 12.86 13.25 6.27
C VAL A 175 11.79 12.49 7.03
N ASP A 176 12.02 12.26 8.32
CA ASP A 176 11.08 11.63 9.26
C ASP A 176 10.75 10.16 8.88
N GLU A 177 11.75 9.40 8.40
CA GLU A 177 11.59 8.03 7.88
C GLU A 177 11.60 6.99 9.02
N ASP A 178 12.43 7.18 10.05
CA ASP A 178 12.74 6.17 11.08
C ASP A 178 12.41 6.72 12.48
N THR A 179 11.13 6.71 12.83
CA THR A 179 10.72 7.09 14.18
C THR A 179 11.31 6.13 15.20
N ASP A 180 12.22 6.63 16.03
CA ASP A 180 12.52 6.03 17.32
C ASP A 180 11.31 6.17 18.25
N GLY A 181 11.30 5.43 19.37
CA GLY A 181 10.21 5.52 20.36
C GLY A 181 9.98 6.95 20.88
N ASP A 182 10.99 7.82 20.83
CA ASP A 182 10.87 9.27 21.05
C ASP A 182 10.63 9.97 19.71
N THR A 183 9.44 9.78 19.16
CA THR A 183 9.04 10.18 17.80
C THR A 183 9.49 11.58 17.38
N ASN A 184 9.66 12.55 18.29
CA ASN A 184 10.07 13.93 17.99
C ASN A 184 11.49 14.32 18.52
N ALA A 185 12.22 13.35 19.09
CA ALA A 185 13.55 13.46 19.70
C ALA A 185 13.69 14.58 20.74
N ASP A 186 12.62 14.92 21.45
CA ASP A 186 12.64 15.98 22.45
C ASP A 186 12.97 15.48 23.87
N GLY A 187 13.06 14.16 24.04
CA GLY A 187 13.41 13.48 25.29
C GLY A 187 12.26 13.44 26.30
N GLN A 188 11.03 13.70 25.87
CA GLN A 188 9.81 13.57 26.64
C GLN A 188 8.84 12.63 25.91
N PRO A 189 7.92 11.98 26.64
CA PRO A 189 6.82 11.22 26.04
C PRO A 189 5.96 12.15 25.17
N GLY A 190 5.41 11.62 24.07
CA GLY A 190 4.54 12.34 23.14
C GLY A 190 5.03 13.69 22.63
N VAL A 191 4.19 14.72 22.72
CA VAL A 191 4.52 16.08 22.30
C VAL A 191 4.84 16.94 23.52
N ALA A 192 6.09 17.43 23.62
CA ALA A 192 6.52 18.29 24.72
C ALA A 192 5.50 19.36 25.17
N GLY A 193 5.06 19.25 26.41
CA GLY A 193 4.14 20.16 27.07
C GLY A 193 2.67 19.97 26.67
N VAL A 194 2.34 18.85 26.05
CA VAL A 194 0.97 18.41 25.73
C VAL A 194 0.57 17.27 26.67
N ASP A 195 -0.72 17.18 26.89
CA ASP A 195 -1.41 16.14 27.66
C ASP A 195 -2.01 15.22 26.60
N ASP A 196 -1.21 14.28 26.09
CA ASP A 196 -1.50 13.57 24.84
C ASP A 196 -2.61 12.52 25.01
N ASP A 197 -2.74 11.94 26.21
CA ASP A 197 -3.82 11.02 26.59
C ASP A 197 -5.06 11.72 27.20
N GLU A 198 -4.98 13.04 27.41
CA GLU A 198 -5.99 13.90 28.05
C GLU A 198 -6.35 13.52 29.51
N ASP A 199 -5.47 12.85 30.25
CA ASP A 199 -5.71 12.46 31.64
C ASP A 199 -5.52 13.62 32.65
N GLY A 200 -4.93 14.72 32.18
CA GLY A 200 -4.69 15.96 32.93
C GLY A 200 -3.27 16.11 33.47
N ALA A 201 -2.37 15.18 33.15
CA ALA A 201 -0.95 15.33 33.30
C ALA A 201 -0.29 15.77 31.98
N THR A 202 1.03 15.85 31.95
CA THR A 202 1.79 16.42 30.82
C THR A 202 3.20 15.90 30.92
N ASP A 203 3.74 15.35 29.84
CA ASP A 203 5.11 14.82 29.74
C ASP A 203 5.38 13.74 30.80
N GLU A 204 4.47 12.76 30.93
CA GLU A 204 4.57 11.68 31.92
C GLU A 204 4.73 10.29 31.31
N GLY A 205 5.48 9.41 32.01
CA GLY A 205 5.71 8.05 31.53
C GLY A 205 7.10 7.82 30.94
N ASN A 206 7.17 6.88 29.99
CA ASN A 206 8.41 6.50 29.28
C ASN A 206 8.56 7.34 28.01
N SER A 207 9.78 7.61 27.55
CA SER A 207 9.99 8.32 26.28
C SER A 207 9.67 7.47 25.04
N ASP A 208 9.28 6.21 25.24
CA ASP A 208 8.86 5.26 24.20
C ASP A 208 7.34 4.99 24.32
N ASP A 209 6.59 5.95 24.88
CA ASP A 209 5.13 5.96 25.13
C ASP A 209 4.63 7.27 24.52
N ASP A 210 4.52 7.30 23.19
CA ASP A 210 4.37 8.55 22.42
C ASP A 210 2.94 9.13 22.43
N ASP A 211 2.00 8.44 23.08
CA ASP A 211 0.63 8.90 23.31
C ASP A 211 0.21 8.94 24.80
N GLU A 212 1.20 8.79 25.70
CA GLU A 212 1.18 8.95 27.16
C GLU A 212 0.16 8.08 27.93
N ASP A 213 -0.32 6.97 27.36
CA ASP A 213 -1.38 6.17 27.97
C ASP A 213 -0.84 5.12 29.00
N GLY A 214 0.48 5.09 29.17
CA GLY A 214 1.19 4.25 30.13
C GLY A 214 1.67 2.92 29.56
N ALA A 215 1.59 2.77 28.25
CA ALA A 215 1.94 1.61 27.46
C ALA A 215 3.12 2.00 26.51
N THR A 216 3.94 1.04 26.06
CA THR A 216 5.08 1.33 25.17
C THR A 216 5.15 0.35 23.99
N ASP A 217 5.37 0.85 22.78
CA ASP A 217 5.50 0.11 21.52
C ASP A 217 4.28 -0.81 21.22
N GLU A 218 3.04 -0.37 21.49
CA GLU A 218 1.87 -1.25 21.39
C GLU A 218 1.31 -1.50 19.98
N ASP A 219 1.19 -0.50 19.11
CA ASP A 219 0.42 -0.61 17.85
C ASP A 219 1.29 -0.53 16.57
N TRP A 220 1.81 -1.69 16.16
CA TRP A 220 2.58 -1.81 14.92
C TRP A 220 1.75 -1.59 13.64
N LEU A 221 2.40 -1.13 12.58
CA LEU A 221 1.80 -0.89 11.28
C LEU A 221 1.44 -2.20 10.58
N ASP A 222 0.15 -2.39 10.35
CA ASP A 222 -0.33 -3.46 9.48
C ASP A 222 -0.09 -3.11 8.00
N VAL A 223 0.84 -3.78 7.32
CA VAL A 223 1.26 -3.38 5.96
C VAL A 223 0.56 -4.18 4.84
N VAL A 224 -0.03 -3.45 3.89
CA VAL A 224 -0.55 -3.98 2.62
C VAL A 224 0.45 -3.73 1.50
N VAL A 225 0.94 -4.82 0.88
CA VAL A 225 1.96 -4.76 -0.18
C VAL A 225 1.38 -5.19 -1.52
N TYR A 226 1.69 -4.45 -2.57
CA TYR A 226 1.43 -4.82 -3.96
C TYR A 226 2.76 -4.96 -4.69
N ARG A 227 3.00 -6.13 -5.29
CA ARG A 227 4.25 -6.44 -6.00
C ARG A 227 4.01 -7.39 -7.17
N LEU A 228 4.99 -7.48 -8.06
CA LEU A 228 4.98 -8.49 -9.11
C LEU A 228 5.51 -9.84 -8.61
N ASP A 229 4.79 -10.91 -8.95
CA ASP A 229 5.27 -12.29 -8.93
C ASP A 229 5.19 -12.84 -10.36
N GLY A 230 6.30 -12.75 -11.09
CA GLY A 230 6.32 -13.04 -12.53
C GLY A 230 5.47 -12.04 -13.33
N ASP A 231 4.39 -12.53 -13.96
CA ASP A 231 3.43 -11.70 -14.69
C ASP A 231 2.13 -11.46 -13.91
N ALA A 232 2.09 -11.83 -12.64
CA ALA A 232 0.95 -11.61 -11.76
C ALA A 232 1.22 -10.43 -10.82
N LEU A 233 0.27 -9.52 -10.70
CA LEU A 233 0.26 -8.53 -9.62
C LEU A 233 -0.42 -9.18 -8.40
N VAL A 234 0.34 -9.26 -7.31
CA VAL A 234 -0.07 -9.88 -6.05
C VAL A 234 -0.29 -8.80 -5.02
N GLU A 235 -1.38 -8.93 -4.28
CA GLU A 235 -1.67 -8.18 -3.06
C GLU A 235 -1.38 -9.07 -1.86
N ARG A 236 -0.52 -8.61 -0.97
CA ARG A 236 -0.26 -9.15 0.36
C ARG A 236 -1.05 -8.33 1.37
N SER A 237 -1.81 -8.98 2.23
CA SER A 237 -2.60 -8.31 3.27
C SER A 237 -2.47 -9.02 4.62
N PRO A 238 -2.39 -8.28 5.74
CA PRO A 238 -2.33 -8.87 7.07
C PRO A 238 -3.55 -9.74 7.36
N ASN A 239 -3.33 -10.86 8.05
CA ASN A 239 -4.39 -11.75 8.49
C ASN A 239 -5.13 -11.16 9.70
N LEU A 240 -6.37 -11.59 9.92
CA LEU A 240 -7.15 -11.14 11.08
C LEU A 240 -6.54 -11.68 12.37
N GLY A 241 -6.26 -10.80 13.33
CA GLY A 241 -5.64 -11.16 14.59
C GLY A 241 -4.22 -11.71 14.42
N ALA A 242 -3.46 -11.12 13.49
CA ALA A 242 -2.05 -11.39 13.29
C ALA A 242 -1.30 -11.23 14.63
N ALA A 243 -0.35 -12.13 14.90
CA ALA A 243 0.48 -12.05 16.10
C ALA A 243 1.69 -11.11 15.92
N ASP A 244 2.04 -10.86 14.66
CA ASP A 244 3.19 -10.11 14.18
C ASP A 244 2.95 -9.73 12.70
N GLY A 245 3.75 -8.82 12.14
CA GLY A 245 3.64 -8.36 10.74
C GLY A 245 3.93 -9.43 9.69
N SER A 246 4.46 -10.59 10.11
CA SER A 246 4.76 -11.71 9.22
C SER A 246 3.54 -12.58 8.89
N ASP A 247 2.43 -12.42 9.62
CA ASP A 247 1.19 -13.19 9.41
C ASP A 247 0.27 -12.53 8.36
N TYR A 248 0.49 -12.88 7.09
CA TYR A 248 -0.26 -12.33 5.96
C TYR A 248 -0.85 -13.39 5.04
N SER A 249 -1.72 -12.94 4.13
CA SER A 249 -2.21 -13.73 3.00
C SER A 249 -1.96 -13.01 1.69
N GLU A 250 -1.67 -13.78 0.65
CA GLU A 250 -1.42 -13.26 -0.70
C GLU A 250 -2.55 -13.62 -1.66
N ARG A 251 -2.89 -12.68 -2.54
CA ARG A 251 -3.89 -12.88 -3.59
C ARG A 251 -3.46 -12.20 -4.88
N VAL A 252 -3.53 -12.94 -5.99
CA VAL A 252 -3.40 -12.38 -7.34
C VAL A 252 -4.61 -11.49 -7.65
N ILE A 253 -4.35 -10.22 -7.97
CA ILE A 253 -5.38 -9.23 -8.33
C ILE A 253 -5.43 -8.90 -9.83
N ALA A 254 -4.35 -9.20 -10.56
CA ALA A 254 -4.29 -9.13 -12.02
C ALA A 254 -3.22 -10.08 -12.56
N ALA A 255 -3.44 -10.62 -13.76
CA ALA A 255 -2.46 -11.43 -14.50
C ALA A 255 -2.06 -10.78 -15.83
N GLY A 256 -0.93 -11.21 -16.40
CA GLY A 256 -0.40 -10.68 -17.65
C GLY A 256 0.14 -9.26 -17.50
N VAL A 257 0.59 -8.88 -16.32
CA VAL A 257 1.16 -7.55 -16.06
C VAL A 257 2.53 -7.46 -16.72
N THR A 258 2.70 -6.49 -17.61
CA THR A 258 3.95 -6.23 -18.33
C THR A 258 4.70 -5.02 -17.82
N LEU A 259 4.02 -4.15 -17.06
CA LEU A 259 4.62 -3.04 -16.33
C LEU A 259 3.79 -2.78 -15.08
N PHE A 260 4.44 -2.77 -13.93
CA PHE A 260 3.93 -2.17 -12.71
C PHE A 260 5.04 -1.26 -12.19
N GLN A 261 4.72 0.02 -12.03
CA GLN A 261 5.67 1.01 -11.56
C GLN A 261 4.92 2.02 -10.71
N VAL A 262 5.48 2.35 -9.57
CA VAL A 262 5.01 3.39 -8.68
C VAL A 262 6.15 4.39 -8.47
N GLU A 263 5.84 5.67 -8.65
CA GLU A 263 6.76 6.78 -8.46
C GLU A 263 6.27 7.67 -7.33
N ARG A 264 7.05 7.84 -6.25
CA ARG A 264 6.83 8.88 -5.23
C ARG A 264 7.20 10.23 -5.85
N LEU A 265 6.22 11.13 -5.91
CA LEU A 265 6.43 12.45 -6.48
C LEU A 265 7.06 13.37 -5.42
N PRO A 266 8.08 14.17 -5.79
CA PRO A 266 8.74 15.07 -4.86
C PRO A 266 7.75 16.06 -4.25
N ARG A 267 7.83 16.23 -2.92
CA ARG A 267 6.98 17.18 -2.20
C ARG A 267 7.42 18.61 -2.53
N ALA A 268 6.46 19.45 -2.93
CA ALA A 268 6.72 20.88 -3.10
C ALA A 268 6.79 21.56 -1.72
N PRO A 269 7.54 22.67 -1.57
CA PRO A 269 7.58 23.42 -0.31
C PRO A 269 6.18 23.82 0.18
N GLY A 270 5.81 23.38 1.39
CA GLY A 270 4.51 23.62 2.02
C GLY A 270 3.41 22.61 1.66
N GLU A 271 3.73 21.57 0.90
CA GLU A 271 2.83 20.45 0.65
C GLU A 271 3.00 19.36 1.73
N ARG A 272 1.94 19.11 2.49
CA ARG A 272 1.93 18.11 3.58
C ARG A 272 1.58 16.69 3.12
N ALA A 273 1.05 16.53 1.91
CA ALA A 273 0.53 15.25 1.43
C ALA A 273 1.49 14.61 0.41
N THR A 274 1.91 13.38 0.69
CA THR A 274 2.64 12.55 -0.27
C THR A 274 1.77 12.21 -1.47
N ARG A 275 2.39 12.16 -2.64
CA ARG A 275 1.72 11.79 -3.88
C ARG A 275 2.49 10.69 -4.57
N VAL A 276 1.77 9.76 -5.17
CA VAL A 276 2.36 8.72 -6.00
C VAL A 276 1.71 8.70 -7.38
N ASP A 277 2.52 8.41 -8.41
CA ASP A 277 2.09 8.13 -9.78
C ASP A 277 2.18 6.61 -10.00
N ILE A 278 1.04 5.96 -10.23
CA ILE A 278 0.95 4.51 -10.43
C ILE A 278 0.72 4.26 -11.91
N THR A 279 1.63 3.50 -12.52
CA THR A 279 1.54 3.02 -13.90
C THR A 279 1.36 1.51 -13.91
N LEU A 280 0.31 1.04 -14.60
CA LEU A 280 -0.03 -0.36 -14.73
C LEU A 280 -0.30 -0.71 -16.19
N GLU A 281 0.41 -1.70 -16.71
CA GLU A 281 0.20 -2.25 -18.05
C GLU A 281 -0.08 -3.74 -17.98
N LEU A 282 -1.19 -4.17 -18.60
CA LEU A 282 -1.54 -5.57 -18.77
C LEU A 282 -1.51 -5.92 -20.26
N THR A 283 -0.96 -7.09 -20.55
CA THR A 283 -0.94 -7.71 -21.87
C THR A 283 -1.53 -9.11 -21.81
N ASP A 284 -2.51 -9.39 -22.66
CA ASP A 284 -3.08 -10.74 -22.74
C ASP A 284 -2.37 -11.65 -23.76
N ALA A 285 -2.79 -12.91 -23.83
CA ALA A 285 -2.20 -13.93 -24.70
C ALA A 285 -2.25 -13.59 -26.22
N GLU A 286 -3.16 -12.69 -26.64
CA GLU A 286 -3.23 -12.20 -28.01
C GLU A 286 -2.47 -10.87 -28.22
N ALA A 287 -1.61 -10.50 -27.27
CA ALA A 287 -0.81 -9.28 -27.25
C ALA A 287 -1.66 -7.99 -27.27
N ARG A 288 -2.88 -8.03 -26.73
CA ARG A 288 -3.68 -6.82 -26.53
C ARG A 288 -3.21 -6.16 -25.24
N VAL A 289 -3.00 -4.85 -25.30
CA VAL A 289 -2.43 -4.07 -24.20
C VAL A 289 -3.48 -3.12 -23.62
N VAL A 290 -3.53 -3.04 -22.30
CA VAL A 290 -4.23 -2.00 -21.54
C VAL A 290 -3.19 -1.30 -20.68
N ASN A 291 -3.08 0.02 -20.82
CA ASN A 291 -2.20 0.85 -20.01
C ASN A 291 -3.05 1.84 -19.23
N LEU A 292 -2.85 1.86 -17.92
CA LEU A 292 -3.48 2.78 -16.99
C LEU A 292 -2.38 3.55 -16.25
N GLN A 293 -2.60 4.85 -16.09
CA GLN A 293 -1.74 5.71 -15.30
C GLN A 293 -2.60 6.65 -14.47
N THR A 294 -2.26 6.82 -13.20
CA THR A 294 -3.01 7.65 -12.27
C THR A 294 -2.12 8.26 -11.21
N ARG A 295 -2.50 9.44 -10.74
CA ARG A 295 -1.87 10.08 -9.58
C ARG A 295 -2.83 10.09 -8.41
N VAL A 296 -2.31 9.78 -7.24
CA VAL A 296 -3.09 9.71 -6.01
C VAL A 296 -2.29 10.34 -4.86
N ARG A 297 -3.02 10.87 -3.89
CA ARG A 297 -2.46 11.38 -2.62
C ARG A 297 -2.60 10.28 -1.58
N SER A 298 -1.59 10.10 -0.75
CA SER A 298 -1.71 9.22 0.41
C SER A 298 -2.76 9.75 1.40
N GLY A 299 -3.44 8.84 2.08
CA GLY A 299 -4.52 9.14 3.03
C GLY A 299 -4.06 9.33 4.45
N GLY A 300 -3.20 8.43 4.93
CA GLY A 300 -2.58 8.50 6.25
C GLY A 300 -1.75 9.77 6.35
N GLY A 301 -2.02 10.56 7.39
CA GLY A 301 -1.15 11.68 7.75
C GLY A 301 0.24 11.16 8.14
N PRO A 302 1.29 12.00 8.06
CA PRO A 302 2.44 11.84 8.94
C PRO A 302 2.03 12.06 10.41
#